data_AF-A0A9E0MA28-F1
#
_entry.id   AF-A0A9E0MA28-F1
#
_cell.length_a   1.000
_cell.length_b   1.000
_cell.length_c   1.000
_cell.angle_alpha   90.00
_cell.angle_beta   90.00
_cell.angle_gamma   90.00
#
_symmetry.space_group_name_H-M   'P 1'
#
loop_
_entity.id
_entity.type
_entity.pdbx_description
1 polymer ?
#
loop_
_entity_poly.entity_id
_entity_poly.type
_entity_poly.pdbx_seq_one_letter_code
_entity_poly.pdbx_strand_id
1 'polypeptide(L)'
;YLDRIEVNGRRLGASSAGVVLDFGSGAAAFDGVNSGSSWGGLSSNGALRFGLVGADLLDGGSGVDVMEGGIGNDLYLVENLRDQVIERADGGHDIVRASVTHVLSAHVEDLELAGAGAIDGGGNAMQNTLRGNAAANRLDGGAGSDLLVGGAGGDTYVLGRGYGSDSVYEYDWTPGVVDVALFDGDISAEQLWFRRLGSSLEVSVIGSADRLSISGWYSGSQYRIEQFRTAGGQTLLESQVQNLVDAMAGFAPPAMAQTHLPAAYADALNPTIAANWH
;
A
#
# COMPACT_ATOMS: atom_id res chain seq x y z
N TYR A 1 -2.07 24.87 -32.15
CA TYR A 1 -2.32 23.76 -33.10
C TYR A 1 -1.04 23.51 -33.88
N LEU A 2 -0.39 22.38 -33.62
CA LEU A 2 0.80 21.99 -34.39
C LEU A 2 0.29 21.18 -35.59
N ASP A 3 0.39 21.75 -36.79
CA ASP A 3 -0.19 21.17 -38.01
C ASP A 3 0.70 20.06 -38.62
N ARG A 4 1.97 19.98 -38.21
CA ARG A 4 2.91 18.98 -38.71
C ARG A 4 4.13 18.76 -37.81
N ILE A 5 4.71 17.57 -37.93
CA ILE A 5 6.07 17.25 -37.48
C ILE A 5 6.85 16.76 -38.71
N GLU A 6 8.04 17.32 -38.90
CA GLU A 6 8.98 16.92 -39.95
C GLU A 6 10.22 16.29 -39.30
N VAL A 7 10.54 15.04 -39.66
CA VAL A 7 11.75 14.35 -39.21
C VAL A 7 12.50 13.86 -40.45
N ASN A 8 13.73 14.35 -40.65
CA ASN A 8 14.61 13.98 -41.76
C ASN A 8 13.93 14.05 -43.15
N GLY A 9 13.10 15.07 -43.36
CA GLY A 9 12.38 15.29 -44.62
C GLY A 9 11.19 14.35 -44.86
N ARG A 10 10.84 13.49 -43.89
CA ARG A 10 9.65 12.64 -43.96
C ARG A 10 8.47 13.32 -43.27
N ARG A 11 7.35 13.38 -43.99
CA ARG A 11 6.10 14.00 -43.53
C ARG A 11 5.21 12.95 -42.87
N LEU A 12 4.81 13.18 -41.62
CA LEU A 12 3.79 12.41 -40.92
C LEU A 12 2.55 13.29 -40.79
N GLY A 13 1.44 12.86 -41.39
CA GLY A 13 0.17 13.60 -41.41
C GLY A 13 -1.00 12.74 -40.91
N ALA A 14 -2.12 13.40 -40.61
CA ALA A 14 -3.28 12.84 -39.91
C ALA A 14 -4.04 11.67 -40.59
N SER A 15 -3.54 11.13 -41.69
CA SER A 15 -4.26 10.18 -42.54
C SER A 15 -3.37 9.13 -43.20
N SER A 16 -2.13 8.97 -42.74
CA SER A 16 -1.20 7.97 -43.29
C SER A 16 -1.36 6.61 -42.57
N ALA A 17 -1.52 5.52 -43.32
CA ALA A 17 -1.64 4.17 -42.74
C ALA A 17 -0.38 3.79 -41.93
N GLY A 18 -0.57 3.36 -40.69
CA GLY A 18 0.49 3.08 -39.71
C GLY A 18 0.79 4.21 -38.72
N VAL A 19 0.00 5.30 -38.76
CA VAL A 19 0.07 6.40 -37.79
C VAL A 19 -1.21 6.35 -36.94
N VAL A 20 -1.07 6.06 -35.65
CA VAL A 20 -2.13 6.36 -34.67
C VAL A 20 -2.03 7.86 -34.39
N LEU A 21 -3.06 8.59 -34.78
CA LEU A 21 -3.32 9.94 -34.30
C LEU A 21 -4.47 9.82 -33.31
N ASP A 22 -4.25 10.28 -32.10
CA ASP A 22 -5.37 10.53 -31.22
C ASP A 22 -5.77 12.02 -31.32
N PHE A 23 -7.05 12.21 -31.63
CA PHE A 23 -7.77 13.45 -31.44
C PHE A 23 -8.85 13.16 -30.41
N GLY A 24 -8.52 13.27 -29.13
CA GLY A 24 -9.44 12.95 -28.05
C GLY A 24 -9.28 13.85 -26.84
N SER A 25 -10.38 14.50 -26.44
CA SER A 25 -10.63 14.90 -25.06
C SER A 25 -11.58 13.86 -24.48
N GLY A 26 -11.08 12.94 -23.63
CA GLY A 26 -11.91 11.92 -22.97
C GLY A 26 -11.12 10.65 -22.60
N ALA A 27 -11.52 10.01 -21.50
CA ALA A 27 -10.88 8.85 -20.88
C ALA A 27 -10.67 7.68 -21.84
N ALA A 28 -9.39 7.37 -22.12
CA ALA A 28 -8.80 6.17 -22.73
C ALA A 28 -7.63 6.51 -23.67
N ALA A 29 -6.72 7.42 -23.28
CA ALA A 29 -5.44 7.54 -23.96
C ALA A 29 -4.58 6.32 -23.57
N PHE A 30 -4.23 5.51 -24.58
CA PHE A 30 -3.38 4.32 -24.46
C PHE A 30 -1.95 4.78 -24.76
N ASP A 31 -1.06 4.89 -23.76
CA ASP A 31 0.23 5.59 -23.93
C ASP A 31 1.51 4.78 -23.68
N GLY A 32 1.44 3.45 -23.61
CA GLY A 32 2.65 2.63 -23.56
C GLY A 32 2.76 1.57 -24.68
N VAL A 33 3.99 1.40 -25.18
CA VAL A 33 4.31 0.53 -26.32
C VAL A 33 5.23 -0.59 -25.86
N ASN A 34 4.70 -1.80 -25.88
CA ASN A 34 5.43 -3.05 -25.70
C ASN A 34 6.41 -3.32 -26.88
N SER A 35 7.66 -3.65 -26.55
CA SER A 35 8.77 -3.85 -27.49
C SER A 35 8.89 -5.26 -28.11
N GLY A 36 7.79 -6.00 -28.23
CA GLY A 36 7.78 -7.42 -28.61
C GLY A 36 7.14 -7.82 -29.94
N SER A 37 7.30 -7.13 -31.08
CA SER A 37 7.10 -7.78 -32.40
C SER A 37 7.76 -7.08 -33.60
N SER A 38 8.19 -7.90 -34.55
CA SER A 38 9.13 -7.57 -35.62
C SER A 38 8.46 -7.02 -36.88
N TRP A 39 8.11 -5.73 -36.92
CA TRP A 39 7.99 -4.96 -38.17
C TRP A 39 8.30 -3.47 -37.95
N GLY A 40 9.60 -3.13 -38.01
CA GLY A 40 10.12 -1.87 -38.56
C GLY A 40 9.74 -0.51 -37.92
N GLY A 41 10.46 -0.13 -36.85
CA GLY A 41 10.69 1.26 -36.36
C GLY A 41 9.68 1.71 -35.30
N LEU A 42 10.04 1.99 -34.04
CA LEU A 42 11.17 2.74 -33.48
C LEU A 42 12.06 1.90 -32.54
N SER A 43 13.38 1.99 -32.70
CA SER A 43 14.34 1.50 -31.70
C SER A 43 14.52 2.54 -30.60
N SER A 44 14.42 2.11 -29.34
CA SER A 44 14.65 2.86 -28.08
C SER A 44 13.72 4.04 -27.80
N ASN A 45 12.91 3.90 -26.74
CA ASN A 45 12.38 4.96 -25.87
C ASN A 45 11.76 6.20 -26.55
N GLY A 46 10.93 6.03 -27.57
CA GLY A 46 10.29 7.15 -28.27
C GLY A 46 8.78 7.12 -28.22
N ALA A 47 8.18 7.47 -27.09
CA ALA A 47 6.76 7.87 -27.04
C ALA A 47 6.65 9.37 -27.37
N LEU A 48 5.93 9.71 -28.44
CA LEU A 48 5.51 11.09 -28.71
C LEU A 48 4.28 11.38 -27.82
N ARG A 49 4.52 11.87 -26.60
CA ARG A 49 3.47 12.25 -25.64
C ARG A 49 2.94 13.66 -25.94
N PHE A 50 1.63 13.81 -26.14
CA PHE A 50 0.98 15.11 -26.29
C PHE A 50 -0.19 15.25 -25.31
N GLY A 51 0.05 15.98 -24.21
CA GLY A 51 -0.96 16.29 -23.20
C GLY A 51 -1.13 15.16 -22.20
N LEU A 52 -0.60 15.36 -21.00
CA LEU A 52 -0.79 14.52 -19.83
C LEU A 52 -1.89 15.17 -18.97
N VAL A 53 -3.08 15.28 -19.56
CA VAL A 53 -4.23 15.97 -18.97
C VAL A 53 -5.47 15.12 -19.20
N GLY A 54 -6.12 14.70 -18.11
CA GLY A 54 -7.24 13.78 -18.14
C GLY A 54 -6.88 12.48 -17.43
N ALA A 55 -7.81 11.53 -17.40
CA ALA A 55 -7.55 10.21 -16.85
C ALA A 55 -6.92 9.32 -17.93
N ASP A 56 -5.66 8.94 -17.72
CA ASP A 56 -4.83 8.21 -18.66
C ASP A 56 -4.56 6.77 -18.17
N LEU A 57 -4.36 5.84 -19.13
CA LEU A 57 -3.92 4.47 -18.85
C LEU A 57 -2.50 4.29 -19.38
N LEU A 58 -1.56 4.10 -18.46
CA LEU A 58 -0.14 3.96 -18.74
C LEU A 58 0.30 2.51 -18.59
N ASP A 59 0.73 1.91 -19.70
CA ASP A 59 1.14 0.49 -19.79
C ASP A 59 2.44 0.36 -20.58
N GLY A 60 3.59 0.40 -19.88
CA GLY A 60 4.92 0.27 -20.48
C GLY A 60 5.14 -1.03 -21.26
N GLY A 61 4.36 -2.06 -20.97
CA GLY A 61 4.54 -3.39 -21.51
C GLY A 61 5.78 -4.08 -20.94
N SER A 62 6.23 -5.13 -21.63
CA SER A 62 7.46 -5.80 -21.22
C SER A 62 8.67 -4.88 -21.38
N GLY A 63 9.44 -4.69 -20.33
CA GLY A 63 10.60 -3.81 -20.40
C GLY A 63 11.00 -3.30 -19.05
N VAL A 64 11.84 -2.27 -19.06
CA VAL A 64 12.05 -1.39 -17.92
C VAL A 64 11.60 -0.03 -18.38
N ASP A 65 10.48 0.44 -17.86
CA ASP A 65 9.75 1.56 -18.43
C ASP A 65 9.63 2.74 -17.46
N VAL A 66 9.35 3.91 -18.02
CA VAL A 66 9.12 5.16 -17.26
C VAL A 66 7.77 5.73 -17.69
N MET A 67 6.81 5.72 -16.77
CA MET A 67 5.44 6.17 -16.96
C MET A 67 5.24 7.49 -16.21
N GLU A 68 4.72 8.52 -16.88
CA GLU A 68 4.44 9.84 -16.30
C GLU A 68 3.03 10.25 -16.73
N GLY A 69 2.09 10.33 -15.79
CA GLY A 69 0.64 10.47 -15.99
C GLY A 69 0.17 11.92 -15.97
N GLY A 70 0.73 12.75 -15.09
CA GLY A 70 0.68 14.21 -15.20
C GLY A 70 -0.48 14.86 -14.46
N ILE A 71 -1.55 15.26 -15.14
CA ILE A 71 -2.74 15.88 -14.52
C ILE A 71 -3.97 15.04 -14.85
N GLY A 72 -4.69 14.62 -13.83
CA GLY A 72 -5.90 13.82 -13.89
C GLY A 72 -5.73 12.59 -13.02
N ASN A 73 -6.69 11.67 -13.11
CA ASN A 73 -6.67 10.45 -12.31
C ASN A 73 -6.24 9.30 -13.20
N ASP A 74 -4.99 8.88 -13.05
CA ASP A 74 -4.30 7.99 -13.95
C ASP A 74 -4.21 6.56 -13.39
N LEU A 75 -4.09 5.60 -14.30
CA LEU A 75 -3.88 4.19 -13.99
C LEU A 75 -2.57 3.71 -14.60
N TYR A 76 -1.64 3.29 -13.75
CA TYR A 76 -0.35 2.74 -14.11
C TYR A 76 -0.35 1.21 -14.03
N LEU A 77 0.03 0.53 -15.09
CA LEU A 77 0.25 -0.91 -15.11
C LEU A 77 1.74 -1.19 -14.91
N VAL A 78 2.09 -1.79 -13.76
CA VAL A 78 3.48 -2.13 -13.42
C VAL A 78 3.67 -3.64 -13.49
N GLU A 79 4.58 -4.09 -14.35
CA GLU A 79 4.85 -5.51 -14.58
C GLU A 79 6.33 -5.89 -14.52
N ASN A 80 7.21 -4.90 -14.45
CA ASN A 80 8.62 -5.09 -14.13
C ASN A 80 8.97 -4.40 -12.81
N LEU A 81 9.79 -5.08 -11.99
CA LEU A 81 10.31 -4.54 -10.73
C LEU A 81 11.12 -3.24 -10.89
N ARG A 82 11.51 -2.90 -12.12
CA ARG A 82 12.33 -1.72 -12.43
C ARG A 82 11.54 -0.63 -13.14
N ASP A 83 10.24 -0.81 -13.39
CA ASP A 83 9.40 0.26 -13.92
C ASP A 83 9.35 1.43 -12.94
N GLN A 84 9.28 2.63 -13.49
CA GLN A 84 9.22 3.87 -12.73
C GLN A 84 7.91 4.58 -13.03
N VAL A 85 7.20 4.92 -11.96
CA VAL A 85 6.00 5.75 -11.99
C VAL A 85 6.40 7.16 -11.54
N ILE A 86 6.07 8.17 -12.35
CA ILE A 86 6.37 9.56 -12.06
C ILE A 86 5.05 10.31 -11.99
N GLU A 87 4.67 10.69 -10.79
CA GLU A 87 3.53 11.56 -10.56
C GLU A 87 3.91 12.97 -10.11
N ARG A 88 3.01 13.91 -10.36
CA ARG A 88 3.17 15.32 -9.97
C ARG A 88 2.30 15.60 -8.76
N ALA A 89 2.77 16.51 -7.90
CA ALA A 89 1.91 17.10 -6.88
C ALA A 89 0.68 17.74 -7.56
N ASP A 90 -0.50 17.54 -6.98
CA ASP A 90 -1.79 17.95 -7.54
C ASP A 90 -2.10 17.33 -8.93
N GLY A 91 -1.52 16.15 -9.22
CA GLY A 91 -1.77 15.35 -10.43
C GLY A 91 -3.22 14.87 -10.48
N GLY A 92 -3.67 14.16 -9.47
CA GLY A 92 -5.07 13.82 -9.27
C GLY A 92 -5.20 12.81 -8.16
N HIS A 93 -5.87 11.70 -8.46
CA HIS A 93 -5.92 10.55 -7.58
C HIS A 93 -5.63 9.30 -8.40
N ASP A 94 -4.44 8.77 -8.21
CA ASP A 94 -3.81 7.87 -9.16
C ASP A 94 -3.67 6.46 -8.58
N ILE A 95 -3.73 5.46 -9.47
CA ILE A 95 -3.70 4.06 -9.10
C ILE A 95 -2.51 3.39 -9.80
N VAL A 96 -1.68 2.69 -9.04
CA VAL A 96 -0.78 1.68 -9.59
C VAL A 96 -1.43 0.32 -9.44
N ARG A 97 -1.59 -0.40 -10.56
CA ARG A 97 -1.91 -1.82 -10.59
C ARG A 97 -0.66 -2.61 -10.91
N ALA A 98 -0.13 -3.33 -9.93
CA ALA A 98 1.15 -4.01 -10.03
C ALA A 98 0.99 -5.54 -10.07
N SER A 99 1.65 -6.21 -11.03
CA SER A 99 1.77 -7.67 -11.08
C SER A 99 3.05 -8.20 -10.43
N VAL A 100 3.86 -7.30 -9.87
CA VAL A 100 5.11 -7.53 -9.16
C VAL A 100 5.10 -6.76 -7.83
N THR A 101 6.01 -7.07 -6.91
CA THR A 101 6.22 -6.25 -5.71
C THR A 101 6.47 -4.80 -6.09
N HIS A 102 5.75 -3.87 -5.45
CA HIS A 102 5.83 -2.45 -5.79
C HIS A 102 5.73 -1.56 -4.55
N VAL A 103 6.47 -0.45 -4.57
CA VAL A 103 6.37 0.62 -3.58
C VAL A 103 5.95 1.88 -4.33
N LEU A 104 4.86 2.49 -3.90
CA LEU A 104 4.32 3.68 -4.54
C LEU A 104 5.37 4.80 -4.58
N SER A 105 5.47 5.42 -5.75
CA SER A 105 6.21 6.67 -5.89
C SER A 105 5.45 7.80 -5.19
N ALA A 106 6.12 8.91 -4.91
CA ALA A 106 5.46 10.08 -4.33
C ALA A 106 4.30 10.54 -5.22
N HIS A 107 3.24 11.06 -4.59
CA HIS A 107 2.04 11.58 -5.27
C HIS A 107 1.14 10.55 -5.94
N VAL A 108 1.36 9.25 -5.68
CA VAL A 108 0.38 8.20 -6.03
C VAL A 108 -0.36 7.77 -4.77
N GLU A 109 -1.68 7.64 -4.85
CA GLU A 109 -2.56 7.37 -3.71
C GLU A 109 -2.85 5.87 -3.53
N ASP A 110 -3.06 5.12 -4.61
CA ASP A 110 -3.56 3.74 -4.52
C ASP A 110 -2.62 2.71 -5.14
N LEU A 111 -2.47 1.57 -4.47
CA LEU A 111 -1.83 0.36 -4.99
C LEU A 111 -2.83 -0.80 -5.02
N GLU A 112 -2.93 -1.47 -6.16
CA GLU A 112 -3.64 -2.74 -6.34
C GLU A 112 -2.66 -3.82 -6.81
N LEU A 113 -2.41 -4.83 -5.98
CA LEU A 113 -1.62 -6.00 -6.35
C LEU A 113 -2.50 -6.93 -7.20
N ALA A 114 -2.16 -7.08 -8.48
CA ALA A 114 -2.92 -7.87 -9.46
C ALA A 114 -2.18 -9.16 -9.89
N GLY A 115 -0.97 -9.38 -9.40
CA GLY A 115 -0.21 -10.61 -9.64
C GLY A 115 -0.87 -11.82 -8.96
N ALA A 116 -0.56 -13.04 -9.43
CA ALA A 116 -1.05 -14.27 -8.82
C ALA A 116 -0.12 -14.84 -7.72
N GLY A 117 1.09 -14.28 -7.59
CA GLY A 117 2.09 -14.72 -6.61
C GLY A 117 2.04 -13.90 -5.32
N ALA A 118 2.79 -14.37 -4.32
CA ALA A 118 3.12 -13.59 -3.14
C ALA A 118 4.02 -12.42 -3.55
N ILE A 119 3.44 -11.22 -3.59
CA ILE A 119 4.10 -9.96 -3.91
C ILE A 119 3.76 -8.96 -2.82
N ASP A 120 4.64 -7.99 -2.60
CA ASP A 120 4.51 -7.05 -1.49
C ASP A 120 4.10 -5.67 -2.00
N GLY A 121 3.38 -4.93 -1.16
CA GLY A 121 2.92 -3.58 -1.44
C GLY A 121 3.48 -2.59 -0.42
N GLY A 122 4.10 -1.52 -0.91
CA GLY A 122 4.56 -0.39 -0.11
C GLY A 122 3.85 0.90 -0.50
N GLY A 123 3.48 1.71 0.48
CA GLY A 123 3.01 3.08 0.28
C GLY A 123 4.15 4.09 0.23
N ASN A 124 3.78 5.38 0.31
CA ASN A 124 4.71 6.50 0.34
C ASN A 124 4.56 7.28 1.67
N ALA A 125 4.64 8.61 1.64
CA ALA A 125 4.53 9.47 2.84
C ALA A 125 3.17 10.18 2.95
N MET A 126 2.25 9.87 2.03
CA MET A 126 0.89 10.42 1.96
C MET A 126 -0.10 9.39 2.52
N GLN A 127 -1.40 9.70 2.49
CA GLN A 127 -2.43 8.70 2.76
C GLN A 127 -2.56 7.80 1.54
N ASN A 128 -2.33 6.50 1.72
CA ASN A 128 -2.44 5.49 0.69
C ASN A 128 -3.53 4.45 0.94
N THR A 129 -4.08 3.88 -0.13
CA THR A 129 -4.82 2.61 -0.07
C THR A 129 -4.00 1.51 -0.71
N LEU A 130 -3.60 0.50 0.07
CA LEU A 130 -2.91 -0.69 -0.44
C LEU A 130 -3.87 -1.88 -0.44
N ARG A 131 -4.09 -2.47 -1.61
CA ARG A 131 -4.91 -3.68 -1.78
C ARG A 131 -4.03 -4.84 -2.24
N GLY A 132 -3.98 -5.87 -1.41
CA GLY A 132 -3.37 -7.15 -1.73
C GLY A 132 -4.20 -7.99 -2.69
N ASN A 133 -3.62 -9.13 -3.05
CA ASN A 133 -4.20 -10.15 -3.92
C ASN A 133 -4.69 -11.36 -3.09
N ALA A 134 -4.80 -12.53 -3.72
CA ALA A 134 -5.26 -13.76 -3.05
C ALA A 134 -4.11 -14.64 -2.53
N ALA A 135 -2.87 -14.13 -2.55
CA ALA A 135 -1.68 -14.78 -2.02
C ALA A 135 -1.18 -13.99 -0.81
N ALA A 136 -0.30 -14.58 -0.01
CA ALA A 136 0.33 -13.90 1.12
C ALA A 136 1.08 -12.64 0.66
N ASN A 137 0.67 -11.46 1.11
CA ASN A 137 1.30 -10.17 0.81
C ASN A 137 1.82 -9.51 2.09
N ARG A 138 2.98 -8.85 2.01
CA ARG A 138 3.37 -7.85 3.01
C ARG A 138 2.88 -6.48 2.54
N LEU A 139 2.05 -5.82 3.35
CA LEU A 139 1.54 -4.47 3.13
C LEU A 139 2.15 -3.51 4.15
N ASP A 140 2.92 -2.55 3.66
CA ASP A 140 3.62 -1.52 4.44
C ASP A 140 3.17 -0.15 3.96
N GLY A 141 2.28 0.51 4.72
CA GLY A 141 1.74 1.83 4.35
C GLY A 141 2.81 2.93 4.28
N GLY A 142 3.89 2.78 5.05
CA GLY A 142 4.86 3.85 5.24
C GLY A 142 4.32 4.89 6.22
N ALA A 143 4.53 6.17 5.91
CA ALA A 143 4.04 7.26 6.74
C ALA A 143 2.73 7.78 6.17
N GLY A 144 1.73 8.01 7.01
CA GLY A 144 0.45 8.46 6.48
C GLY A 144 -0.71 8.11 7.40
N SER A 145 -1.88 7.99 6.82
CA SER A 145 -3.02 7.37 7.50
C SER A 145 -3.64 6.42 6.51
N ASP A 146 -3.09 5.22 6.46
CA ASP A 146 -3.24 4.34 5.32
C ASP A 146 -4.39 3.36 5.52
N LEU A 147 -4.95 2.88 4.41
CA LEU A 147 -5.89 1.76 4.39
C LEU A 147 -5.19 0.54 3.79
N LEU A 148 -4.99 -0.48 4.60
CA LEU A 148 -4.37 -1.74 4.21
C LEU A 148 -5.46 -2.82 4.09
N VAL A 149 -5.60 -3.40 2.89
CA VAL A 149 -6.59 -4.43 2.58
C VAL A 149 -5.84 -5.67 2.09
N GLY A 150 -5.66 -6.68 2.93
CA GLY A 150 -4.88 -7.88 2.58
C GLY A 150 -5.52 -8.69 1.46
N GLY A 151 -6.79 -9.05 1.66
CA GLY A 151 -7.52 -9.88 0.70
C GLY A 151 -7.66 -11.28 1.27
N ALA A 152 -7.14 -12.27 0.55
CA ALA A 152 -7.10 -13.65 1.02
C ALA A 152 -5.67 -14.15 1.04
N GLY A 153 -5.39 -15.18 1.83
CA GLY A 153 -4.01 -15.61 2.06
C GLY A 153 -3.43 -14.96 3.30
N GLY A 154 -2.24 -15.38 3.71
CA GLY A 154 -1.67 -15.02 5.01
C GLY A 154 -0.90 -13.72 4.92
N ASP A 155 -1.56 -12.61 5.20
CA ASP A 155 -1.05 -11.28 4.94
C ASP A 155 -0.27 -10.72 6.14
N THR A 156 0.65 -9.79 5.89
CA THR A 156 1.42 -9.11 6.92
C THR A 156 1.25 -7.61 6.82
N TYR A 157 0.65 -7.01 7.83
CA TYR A 157 0.45 -5.56 7.98
C TYR A 157 1.55 -4.97 8.85
N VAL A 158 2.25 -3.97 8.33
CA VAL A 158 3.42 -3.40 9.01
C VAL A 158 3.04 -2.10 9.69
N LEU A 159 3.44 -1.95 10.95
CA LEU A 159 3.43 -0.67 11.65
C LEU A 159 4.84 -0.40 12.22
N GLY A 160 5.43 0.72 11.84
CA GLY A 160 6.69 1.23 12.39
C GLY A 160 6.48 2.53 13.16
N ARG A 161 7.58 3.12 13.64
CA ARG A 161 7.55 4.47 14.20
C ARG A 161 7.49 5.52 13.10
N GLY A 162 6.65 6.53 13.27
CA GLY A 162 6.40 7.57 12.27
C GLY A 162 5.50 7.13 11.13
N TYR A 163 4.84 5.98 11.25
CA TYR A 163 3.93 5.46 10.25
C TYR A 163 2.56 6.16 10.31
N GLY A 164 2.20 6.71 11.47
CA GLY A 164 0.93 7.40 11.64
C GLY A 164 -0.23 6.44 11.91
N SER A 165 -1.38 6.69 11.30
CA SER A 165 -2.64 6.11 11.76
C SER A 165 -3.29 5.21 10.71
N ASP A 166 -2.94 3.94 10.74
CA ASP A 166 -3.35 3.00 9.71
C ASP A 166 -4.59 2.20 10.11
N SER A 167 -5.38 1.85 9.10
CA SER A 167 -6.55 0.99 9.23
C SER A 167 -6.33 -0.28 8.41
N VAL A 168 -6.55 -1.43 9.03
CA VAL A 168 -6.56 -2.72 8.37
C VAL A 168 -8.00 -3.14 8.13
N TYR A 169 -8.30 -3.56 6.91
CA TYR A 169 -9.51 -4.31 6.59
C TYR A 169 -9.12 -5.73 6.20
N GLU A 170 -9.33 -6.64 7.15
CA GLU A 170 -9.19 -8.07 6.92
C GLU A 170 -10.53 -8.71 6.55
N TYR A 171 -10.51 -9.66 5.62
CA TYR A 171 -11.69 -10.46 5.28
C TYR A 171 -11.31 -11.80 4.68
N ASP A 172 -10.74 -12.69 5.50
CA ASP A 172 -10.48 -14.07 5.13
C ASP A 172 -11.10 -15.06 6.13
N TRP A 173 -11.67 -16.16 5.63
CA TRP A 173 -12.19 -17.27 6.44
C TRP A 173 -11.42 -18.57 6.19
N THR A 174 -10.32 -18.52 5.45
CA THR A 174 -9.56 -19.68 5.02
C THR A 174 -8.86 -20.34 6.22
N PRO A 175 -9.21 -21.59 6.59
CA PRO A 175 -8.61 -22.22 7.77
C PRO A 175 -7.11 -22.47 7.60
N GLY A 176 -6.32 -22.09 8.62
CA GLY A 176 -4.87 -22.33 8.65
C GLY A 176 -4.05 -21.28 7.89
N VAL A 177 -4.71 -20.31 7.27
CA VAL A 177 -4.10 -19.04 6.88
C VAL A 177 -3.90 -18.21 8.14
N VAL A 178 -2.79 -17.47 8.19
CA VAL A 178 -2.36 -16.71 9.36
C VAL A 178 -1.99 -15.33 8.91
N ASP A 179 -2.77 -14.35 9.35
CA ASP A 179 -2.49 -12.94 9.17
C ASP A 179 -1.64 -12.43 10.33
N VAL A 180 -0.80 -11.45 10.03
CA VAL A 180 0.21 -10.92 10.95
C VAL A 180 0.14 -9.40 11.00
N ALA A 181 -0.04 -8.84 12.19
CA ALA A 181 0.32 -7.47 12.48
C ALA A 181 1.77 -7.44 12.96
N LEU A 182 2.68 -6.91 12.14
CA LEU A 182 4.10 -6.77 12.45
C LEU A 182 4.42 -5.37 12.93
N PHE A 183 4.86 -5.27 14.18
CA PHE A 183 5.43 -4.06 14.76
C PHE A 183 6.94 -4.06 14.52
N ASP A 184 7.37 -3.28 13.54
CA ASP A 184 8.74 -3.30 13.01
C ASP A 184 9.68 -2.38 13.82
N GLY A 185 10.98 -2.43 13.51
CA GLY A 185 12.01 -1.58 14.12
C GLY A 185 12.27 -1.91 15.59
N ASP A 186 12.16 -0.91 16.47
CA ASP A 186 12.45 -1.03 17.90
C ASP A 186 11.18 -1.15 18.77
N ILE A 187 10.01 -1.36 18.16
CA ILE A 187 8.74 -1.47 18.89
C ILE A 187 8.68 -2.79 19.64
N SER A 188 8.76 -2.72 20.96
CA SER A 188 8.66 -3.87 21.87
C SER A 188 7.23 -4.09 22.37
N ALA A 189 6.94 -5.28 22.90
CA ALA A 189 5.61 -5.64 23.40
C ALA A 189 5.10 -4.71 24.50
N GLU A 190 6.00 -4.21 25.37
CA GLU A 190 5.68 -3.28 26.45
C GLU A 190 5.35 -1.85 25.95
N GLN A 191 5.61 -1.56 24.68
CA GLN A 191 5.31 -0.28 24.05
C GLN A 191 3.98 -0.30 23.29
N LEU A 192 3.30 -1.44 23.25
CA LEU A 192 2.03 -1.59 22.56
C LEU A 192 0.86 -1.43 23.53
N TRP A 193 -0.13 -0.64 23.12
CA TRP A 193 -1.36 -0.42 23.87
C TRP A 193 -2.56 -0.92 23.06
N PHE A 194 -3.28 -1.90 23.61
CA PHE A 194 -4.42 -2.54 22.99
C PHE A 194 -5.72 -1.95 23.54
N ARG A 195 -6.63 -1.55 22.64
CA ARG A 195 -7.92 -0.99 23.02
C ARG A 195 -9.02 -1.39 22.04
N ARG A 196 -10.20 -1.67 22.57
CA ARG A 196 -11.43 -1.80 21.78
C ARG A 196 -12.03 -0.43 21.49
N LEU A 197 -12.31 -0.15 20.21
CA LEU A 197 -13.05 1.03 19.75
C LEU A 197 -14.25 0.58 18.89
N GLY A 198 -15.44 0.57 19.48
CA GLY A 198 -16.64 0.05 18.80
C GLY A 198 -16.47 -1.42 18.41
N SER A 199 -16.45 -1.68 17.10
CA SER A 199 -16.20 -3.02 16.52
C SER A 199 -14.74 -3.29 16.17
N SER A 200 -13.85 -2.30 16.29
CA SER A 200 -12.45 -2.41 15.89
C SER A 200 -11.53 -2.64 17.09
N LEU A 201 -10.38 -3.27 16.83
CA LEU A 201 -9.24 -3.32 17.73
C LEU A 201 -8.25 -2.24 17.30
N GLU A 202 -7.85 -1.36 18.20
CA GLU A 202 -6.75 -0.41 18.00
C GLU A 202 -5.54 -0.93 18.78
N VAL A 203 -4.38 -0.95 18.11
CA VAL A 203 -3.07 -1.17 18.75
C VAL A 203 -2.22 0.06 18.49
N SER A 204 -1.88 0.81 19.53
CA SER A 204 -1.05 2.02 19.41
C SER A 204 0.32 1.85 20.04
N VAL A 205 1.29 2.61 19.54
CA VAL A 205 2.65 2.66 20.07
C VAL A 205 2.75 3.82 21.08
N ILE A 206 3.04 3.47 22.33
CA ILE A 206 3.16 4.41 23.44
C ILE A 206 4.19 5.51 23.11
N GLY A 207 3.78 6.76 23.28
CA GLY A 207 4.62 7.94 23.04
C GLY A 207 4.64 8.42 21.60
N SER A 208 3.73 7.93 20.77
CA SER A 208 3.64 8.29 19.36
C SER A 208 2.20 8.37 18.88
N ALA A 209 2.02 8.90 17.68
CA ALA A 209 0.73 8.87 16.98
C ALA A 209 0.49 7.54 16.24
N ASP A 210 1.50 6.65 16.26
CA ASP A 210 1.53 5.43 15.48
C ASP A 210 0.51 4.44 16.03
N ARG A 211 -0.40 3.97 15.17
CA ARG A 211 -1.42 2.98 15.52
C ARG A 211 -1.89 2.20 14.31
N LEU A 212 -2.29 0.96 14.58
CA LEU A 212 -2.96 0.07 13.64
C LEU A 212 -4.37 -0.22 14.15
N SER A 213 -5.38 0.10 13.35
CA SER A 213 -6.80 -0.14 13.65
C SER A 213 -7.35 -1.29 12.80
N ILE A 214 -7.55 -2.45 13.40
CA ILE A 214 -8.11 -3.63 12.73
C ILE A 214 -9.63 -3.53 12.72
N SER A 215 -10.19 -3.27 11.53
CA SER A 215 -11.60 -2.99 11.33
C SER A 215 -12.45 -4.25 11.48
N GLY A 216 -13.47 -4.18 12.34
CA GLY A 216 -14.42 -5.28 12.49
C GLY A 216 -13.92 -6.47 13.32
N TRP A 217 -12.77 -6.37 13.98
CA TRP A 217 -12.23 -7.39 14.90
C TRP A 217 -13.28 -8.06 15.81
N TYR A 218 -14.20 -7.25 16.36
CA TYR A 218 -15.26 -7.70 17.27
C TYR A 218 -16.58 -8.09 16.57
N SER A 219 -16.61 -8.09 15.24
CA SER A 219 -17.78 -8.42 14.41
C SER A 219 -17.78 -9.87 13.91
N GLY A 220 -16.63 -10.55 13.92
CA GLY A 220 -16.50 -11.94 13.49
C GLY A 220 -15.04 -12.36 13.41
N SER A 221 -14.76 -13.66 13.38
CA SER A 221 -13.38 -14.17 13.29
C SER A 221 -12.73 -13.86 11.95
N GLN A 222 -13.52 -13.72 10.88
CA GLN A 222 -13.01 -13.38 9.54
C GLN A 222 -12.42 -11.97 9.39
N TYR A 223 -12.55 -11.13 10.41
CA TYR A 223 -12.00 -9.76 10.45
C TYR A 223 -10.80 -9.65 11.40
N ARG A 224 -10.27 -10.78 11.87
CA ARG A 224 -9.19 -10.82 12.86
C ARG A 224 -7.87 -11.11 12.18
N ILE A 225 -6.82 -10.71 12.87
CA ILE A 225 -5.44 -11.06 12.59
C ILE A 225 -5.02 -12.10 13.62
N GLU A 226 -4.46 -13.23 13.17
CA GLU A 226 -4.11 -14.37 14.04
C GLU A 226 -2.90 -14.08 14.94
N GLN A 227 -1.95 -13.26 14.48
CA GLN A 227 -0.70 -13.02 15.19
C GLN A 227 -0.28 -11.55 15.20
N PHE A 228 0.19 -11.11 16.36
CA PHE A 228 0.83 -9.83 16.57
C PHE A 228 2.29 -10.10 16.88
N ARG A 229 3.22 -9.57 16.07
CA ARG A 229 4.64 -9.86 16.18
C ARG A 229 5.45 -8.58 16.35
N THR A 230 6.46 -8.62 17.20
CA THR A 230 7.47 -7.55 17.28
C THR A 230 8.72 -7.94 16.49
N ALA A 231 9.50 -6.96 16.04
CA ALA A 231 10.80 -7.21 15.41
C ALA A 231 11.78 -7.97 16.32
N GLY A 232 11.59 -7.90 17.65
CA GLY A 232 12.32 -8.69 18.64
C GLY A 232 11.96 -10.19 18.66
N GLY A 233 10.99 -10.61 17.84
CA GLY A 233 10.57 -12.00 17.69
C GLY A 233 9.45 -12.44 18.64
N GLN A 234 8.96 -11.56 19.51
CA GLN A 234 7.86 -11.90 20.41
C GLN A 234 6.56 -12.01 19.63
N THR A 235 5.73 -12.99 19.97
CA THR A 235 4.43 -13.24 19.34
C THR A 235 3.32 -13.24 20.38
N LEU A 236 2.24 -12.51 20.09
CA LEU A 236 0.95 -12.57 20.78
C LEU A 236 -0.07 -13.18 19.83
N LEU A 237 -0.76 -14.24 20.28
CA LEU A 237 -1.80 -14.89 19.47
C LEU A 237 -3.14 -14.16 19.63
N GLU A 238 -3.99 -14.21 18.60
CA GLU A 238 -5.36 -13.67 18.60
C GLU A 238 -6.14 -14.05 19.88
N SER A 239 -6.04 -15.31 20.30
CA SER A 239 -6.72 -15.84 21.49
C SER A 239 -6.28 -15.18 22.81
N GLN A 240 -5.15 -14.47 22.82
CA GLN A 240 -4.57 -13.79 23.97
C GLN A 240 -4.81 -12.28 23.96
N VAL A 241 -5.22 -11.70 22.82
CA VAL A 241 -5.42 -10.26 22.65
C VAL A 241 -6.42 -9.70 23.66
N GLN A 242 -7.51 -10.43 23.93
CA GLN A 242 -8.55 -9.97 24.85
C GLN A 242 -8.01 -9.77 26.28
N ASN A 243 -7.02 -10.57 26.70
CA ASN A 243 -6.40 -10.42 28.02
C ASN A 243 -5.72 -9.05 28.17
N LEU A 244 -5.06 -8.56 27.11
CA LEU A 244 -4.43 -7.24 27.11
C LEU A 244 -5.46 -6.11 27.05
N VAL A 245 -6.49 -6.25 26.20
CA VAL A 245 -7.58 -5.27 26.10
C VAL A 245 -8.29 -5.08 27.45
N ASP A 246 -8.63 -6.18 28.13
CA ASP A 246 -9.32 -6.12 29.43
C ASP A 246 -8.43 -5.53 30.52
N ALA A 247 -7.14 -5.89 30.55
CA ALA A 247 -6.18 -5.33 31.50
C ALA A 247 -5.98 -3.82 31.30
N MET A 248 -5.92 -3.36 30.06
CA MET A 248 -5.68 -1.96 29.71
C MET A 248 -6.94 -1.08 29.81
N ALA A 249 -8.15 -1.66 29.73
CA ALA A 249 -9.42 -0.93 29.77
C ALA A 249 -9.65 -0.10 31.05
N GLY A 250 -9.01 -0.48 32.16
CA GLY A 250 -9.09 0.24 33.44
C GLY A 250 -8.23 1.51 33.50
N PHE A 251 -7.43 1.78 32.48
CA PHE A 251 -6.42 2.84 32.47
C PHE A 251 -6.65 3.80 31.30
N ALA A 252 -6.25 5.06 31.48
CA ALA A 252 -6.14 5.97 30.34
C ALA A 252 -4.94 5.55 29.47
N PRO A 253 -5.02 5.66 28.13
CA PRO A 253 -3.84 5.46 27.30
C PRO A 253 -2.69 6.37 27.75
N PRO A 254 -1.43 5.87 27.79
CA PRO A 254 -0.27 6.69 28.12
C PRO A 254 -0.20 7.97 27.29
N ALA A 255 0.23 9.05 27.92
CA ALA A 255 0.31 10.35 27.25
C ALA A 255 1.42 10.34 26.18
N MET A 256 1.26 11.15 25.13
CA MET A 256 2.23 11.28 24.02
C MET A 256 3.67 11.59 24.44
N ALA A 257 3.87 12.18 25.63
CA ALA A 257 5.20 12.48 26.15
C ALA A 257 5.92 11.28 26.81
N GLN A 258 5.24 10.14 26.98
CA GLN A 258 5.76 8.93 27.62
C GLN A 258 6.09 7.90 26.56
N THR A 259 7.32 7.37 26.54
CA THR A 259 7.75 6.34 25.57
C THR A 259 7.69 4.91 26.12
N HIS A 260 7.24 4.78 27.38
CA HIS A 260 7.06 3.53 28.11
C HIS A 260 5.81 3.64 29.00
N LEU A 261 5.33 2.50 29.49
CA LEU A 261 4.27 2.47 30.50
C LEU A 261 4.65 3.35 31.71
N PRO A 262 3.73 4.19 32.22
CA PRO A 262 3.91 4.84 33.50
C PRO A 262 4.22 3.81 34.59
N ALA A 263 5.07 4.13 35.56
CA ALA A 263 5.46 3.20 36.63
C ALA A 263 4.24 2.59 37.36
N ALA A 264 3.21 3.41 37.62
CA ALA A 264 1.96 2.95 38.24
C ALA A 264 1.15 1.97 37.37
N TYR A 265 1.36 1.94 36.06
CA TYR A 265 0.69 1.03 35.14
C TYR A 265 1.52 -0.24 34.96
N ALA A 266 2.84 -0.10 34.89
CA ALA A 266 3.78 -1.21 34.72
C ALA A 266 3.58 -2.31 35.78
N ASP A 267 3.41 -1.94 37.06
CA ASP A 267 3.16 -2.92 38.13
C ASP A 267 1.89 -3.76 37.91
N ALA A 268 0.85 -3.17 37.28
CA ALA A 268 -0.42 -3.84 37.02
C ALA A 268 -0.44 -4.59 35.68
N LEU A 269 0.25 -4.09 34.66
CA LEU A 269 0.16 -4.59 33.28
C LEU A 269 1.29 -5.54 32.90
N ASN A 270 2.50 -5.37 33.43
CA ASN A 270 3.66 -6.18 33.04
C ASN A 270 3.45 -7.69 33.26
N PRO A 271 2.84 -8.17 34.36
CA PRO A 271 2.57 -9.60 34.52
C PRO A 271 1.67 -10.16 33.41
N THR A 272 0.64 -9.40 33.00
CA THR A 272 -0.26 -9.80 31.91
C THR A 272 0.45 -9.75 30.57
N ILE A 273 1.26 -8.71 30.29
CA ILE A 273 2.04 -8.61 29.06
C ILE A 273 3.00 -9.81 28.94
N ALA A 274 3.80 -10.07 29.98
CA ALA A 274 4.77 -11.17 29.98
C ALA A 274 4.13 -12.57 29.88
N ALA A 275 2.91 -12.75 30.38
CA ALA A 275 2.21 -14.03 30.28
C ALA A 275 1.62 -14.31 28.88
N ASN A 276 1.42 -13.28 28.06
CA ASN A 276 0.73 -13.40 26.78
C ASN A 276 1.67 -13.25 25.56
N TRP A 277 2.79 -12.56 25.68
CA TRP A 277 3.81 -12.48 24.63
C TRP A 277 4.88 -13.57 24.81
N HIS A 278 5.10 -14.39 23.78
CA HIS A 278 6.03 -15.55 23.79
C HIS A 278 7.19 -15.39 22.80
#